data_AF-A0A969MJV8-F1
#
_entry.id   AF-A0A969MJV8-F1
#
_cell.length_a   1.000
_cell.length_b   1.000
_cell.length_c   1.000
_cell.angle_alpha   90.00
_cell.angle_beta   90.00
_cell.angle_gamma   90.00
#
_symmetry.space_group_name_H-M   'P 1'
#
loop_
_entity.id
_entity.type
_entity.pdbx_description
1 polymer ?
#
loop_
_entity_poly.entity_id
_entity_poly.type
_entity_poly.pdbx_seq_one_letter_code
_entity_poly.pdbx_strand_id
1 'polypeptide(L)'
;MIRRRSNFWIHRFSRLLIAGIASCGALITGYLTFVKLSGKQVGCGISAAGCNSVLTSPWAEIFTQPLTLFGFLAYFSMMVFAVTPFIFKGRVTKEQHQKIENLTWTFLLIGSISMTVFSGYLMYVLFSQIQTACPYCIASALFSLTMLVLTIVGRAWEDIGQIFFTAIIVGMVTLIGTLGIYNGVGDAPTTAKSPVQERRAISFILTRENPPQPGIGWEVTTTSGAAEIALARHLKEIGAKEYIAWWCPHCHEQKLLFGYVAYQEVPHTDCADADNPNEQKPECKKAGIQSYPTWKIKGKTYMGAQSLEELAKISGYTGSTNFKYYLRR
;
A
#
# COMPACT_ATOMS: atom_id res chain seq x y z
N MET A 1 11.40 26.01 -44.26
CA MET A 1 11.71 26.64 -42.95
C MET A 1 10.45 26.64 -42.10
N ILE A 2 10.23 25.58 -41.30
CA ILE A 2 9.09 25.48 -40.38
C ILE A 2 9.51 26.01 -39.01
N ARG A 3 8.70 26.94 -38.52
CA ARG A 3 8.83 27.86 -37.38
C ARG A 3 9.34 27.21 -36.08
N ARG A 4 10.66 27.29 -35.81
CA ARG A 4 11.37 26.91 -34.55
C ARG A 4 11.04 27.77 -33.30
N ARG A 5 9.85 28.40 -33.21
CA ARG A 5 9.53 29.34 -32.10
C ARG A 5 8.68 28.74 -30.96
N SER A 6 7.98 27.63 -31.14
CA SER A 6 7.09 27.07 -30.09
C SER A 6 7.82 26.32 -28.98
N ASN A 7 9.02 25.78 -29.24
CA ASN A 7 9.68 24.87 -28.30
C ASN A 7 10.40 25.59 -27.14
N PHE A 8 10.74 26.88 -27.29
CA PHE A 8 11.49 27.62 -26.26
C PHE A 8 10.72 27.79 -24.95
N TRP A 9 9.39 27.91 -25.02
CA TRP A 9 8.54 28.07 -23.84
C TRP A 9 8.44 26.76 -23.04
N ILE A 10 8.23 25.63 -23.72
CA ILE A 10 8.16 24.30 -23.11
C ILE A 10 9.50 23.92 -22.46
N HIS A 11 10.64 24.18 -23.13
CA HIS A 11 11.97 23.92 -22.57
C HIS A 11 12.27 24.74 -21.30
N ARG A 12 11.76 25.97 -21.21
CA ARG A 12 11.98 26.84 -20.06
C ARG A 12 11.08 26.50 -18.87
N PHE A 13 9.83 26.11 -19.13
CA PHE A 13 8.86 25.78 -18.08
C PHE A 13 8.95 24.32 -17.61
N SER A 14 9.49 23.40 -18.43
CA SER A 14 9.63 21.98 -18.09
C SER A 14 10.35 21.75 -16.77
N ARG A 15 11.48 22.43 -16.53
CA ARG A 15 12.24 22.31 -15.26
C ARG A 15 11.43 22.79 -14.05
N LEU A 16 10.66 23.86 -14.18
CA LEU A 16 9.82 24.37 -13.09
C LEU A 16 8.66 23.42 -12.80
N LEU A 17 8.06 22.83 -13.83
CA LEU A 17 7.02 21.82 -13.68
C LEU A 17 7.57 20.54 -13.02
N ILE A 18 8.75 20.07 -13.45
CA ILE A 18 9.45 18.93 -12.82
C ILE A 18 9.74 19.24 -11.35
N ALA A 19 10.24 20.44 -11.02
CA ALA A 19 10.49 20.84 -9.64
C ALA A 19 9.20 20.87 -8.81
N GLY A 20 8.09 21.36 -9.37
CA GLY A 20 6.78 21.36 -8.71
C GLY A 20 6.27 19.96 -8.40
N ILE A 21 6.30 19.06 -9.39
CA ILE A 21 5.87 17.65 -9.20
C ILE A 21 6.80 16.92 -8.22
N ALA A 22 8.12 17.13 -8.33
CA ALA A 22 9.10 16.55 -7.41
C ALA A 22 8.88 17.04 -5.98
N SER A 23 8.52 18.31 -5.77
CA SER A 23 8.18 18.86 -4.46
C SER A 23 6.94 18.19 -3.87
N CYS A 24 5.87 18.04 -4.67
CA CYS A 24 4.67 17.32 -4.23
C CYS A 24 4.98 15.85 -3.90
N GLY A 25 5.78 15.16 -4.73
CA GLY A 25 6.22 13.79 -4.47
C GLY A 25 7.05 13.67 -3.19
N ALA A 26 7.96 14.61 -2.93
CA ALA A 26 8.74 14.68 -1.69
C ALA A 26 7.86 14.94 -0.46
N LEU A 27 6.85 15.80 -0.56
CA LEU A 27 5.91 16.03 0.53
C LEU A 27 5.09 14.78 0.87
N ILE A 28 4.57 14.09 -0.16
CA ILE A 28 3.81 12.84 0.04
C ILE A 28 4.69 11.76 0.67
N THR A 29 5.87 11.49 0.09
CA THR A 29 6.77 10.43 0.58
C THR A 29 7.38 10.77 1.93
N GLY A 30 7.66 12.05 2.19
CA GLY A 30 8.10 12.55 3.50
C GLY A 30 7.02 12.36 4.56
N TYR A 31 5.77 12.69 4.25
CA TYR A 31 4.62 12.44 5.14
C TYR A 31 4.47 10.95 5.46
N LEU A 32 4.47 10.07 4.45
CA LEU A 32 4.36 8.63 4.68
C LEU A 32 5.53 8.06 5.49
N THR A 33 6.73 8.58 5.29
CA THR A 33 7.91 8.20 6.09
C THR A 33 7.74 8.60 7.55
N PHE A 34 7.26 9.83 7.80
CA PHE A 34 6.98 10.29 9.15
C PHE A 34 5.90 9.45 9.84
N VAL A 35 4.85 9.09 9.12
CA VAL A 35 3.76 8.24 9.62
C VAL A 35 4.29 6.84 9.98
N LYS A 36 5.07 6.21 9.09
CA LYS A 36 5.66 4.88 9.31
C LYS A 36 6.64 4.87 10.50
N LEU A 37 7.46 5.90 10.65
CA LEU A 37 8.39 6.02 11.79
C LEU A 37 7.71 6.36 13.11
N SER A 38 6.61 7.12 13.06
CA SER A 38 5.86 7.50 14.28
C SER A 38 4.90 6.42 14.77
N GLY A 39 4.74 5.31 14.03
CA GLY A 39 3.74 4.28 14.32
C GLY A 39 2.30 4.80 14.29
N LYS A 40 2.05 5.96 13.65
CA LYS A 40 0.72 6.56 13.55
C LYS A 40 0.00 5.99 12.32
N GLN A 41 -1.33 6.03 12.33
CA GLN A 41 -2.12 5.68 11.16
C GLN A 41 -2.08 6.80 10.12
N VAL A 42 -2.23 6.44 8.84
CA VAL A 42 -2.23 7.40 7.73
C VAL A 42 -3.49 8.27 7.83
N GLY A 43 -3.33 9.54 8.15
CA GLY A 43 -4.42 10.52 8.12
C GLY A 43 -4.83 10.91 6.70
N CYS A 44 -6.13 11.20 6.54
CA CYS A 44 -6.87 11.72 5.38
C CYS A 44 -7.54 10.70 4.41
N GLY A 45 -8.88 10.65 4.45
CA GLY A 45 -9.76 10.19 3.35
C GLY A 45 -10.28 8.74 3.40
N ILE A 46 -11.36 8.48 2.64
CA ILE A 46 -12.19 7.25 2.51
C ILE A 46 -11.39 6.00 2.06
N SER A 47 -10.08 6.12 1.88
CA SER A 47 -9.19 5.10 1.30
C SER A 47 -7.83 4.98 2.01
N ALA A 48 -7.70 5.51 3.23
CA ALA A 48 -6.49 5.37 4.06
C ALA A 48 -6.22 3.92 4.51
N ALA A 49 -7.26 3.10 4.71
CA ALA A 49 -7.15 1.71 5.14
C ALA A 49 -6.35 0.83 4.17
N GLY A 50 -6.51 1.05 2.86
CA GLY A 50 -5.77 0.30 1.85
C GLY A 50 -4.28 0.63 1.81
N CYS A 51 -3.91 1.87 2.15
CA CYS A 51 -2.51 2.29 2.21
C CYS A 51 -1.77 1.77 3.43
N ASN A 52 -2.45 1.60 4.57
CA ASN A 52 -1.83 1.08 5.77
C ASN A 52 -1.39 -0.39 5.58
N SER A 53 -2.24 -1.21 4.96
CA SER A 53 -1.91 -2.59 4.55
C SER A 53 -0.71 -2.65 3.59
N VAL A 54 -0.60 -1.69 2.67
CA VAL A 54 0.56 -1.60 1.75
C VAL A 54 1.83 -1.20 2.51
N LEU A 55 1.77 -0.22 3.43
CA LEU A 55 2.92 0.30 4.17
C LEU A 55 3.49 -0.65 5.22
N THR A 56 2.67 -1.59 5.70
CA THR A 56 3.05 -2.67 6.63
C THR A 56 3.45 -3.96 5.93
N SER A 57 3.31 -4.02 4.59
CA SER A 57 3.68 -5.19 3.81
C SER A 57 5.21 -5.37 3.70
N PRO A 58 5.71 -6.60 3.43
CA PRO A 58 7.13 -6.86 3.25
C PRO A 58 7.79 -6.02 2.14
N TRP A 59 7.01 -5.59 1.14
CA TRP A 59 7.51 -4.75 0.04
C TRP A 59 7.75 -3.30 0.43
N ALA A 60 7.24 -2.85 1.58
CA ALA A 60 7.38 -1.48 2.07
C ALA A 60 8.70 -1.22 2.81
N GLU A 61 9.64 -2.16 2.80
CA GLU A 61 10.96 -2.06 3.43
C GLU A 61 12.05 -2.50 2.45
N ILE A 62 13.14 -1.73 2.43
CA ILE A 62 14.37 -2.05 1.70
C ILE A 62 15.50 -1.96 2.72
N PHE A 63 16.32 -3.02 2.86
CA PHE A 63 17.43 -3.06 3.81
C PHE A 63 17.05 -2.60 5.23
N THR A 64 15.89 -3.06 5.75
CA THR A 64 15.33 -2.70 7.07
C THR A 64 14.87 -1.24 7.23
N GLN A 65 14.93 -0.44 6.18
CA GLN A 65 14.49 0.95 6.17
C GLN A 65 13.19 1.11 5.38
N PRO A 66 12.32 2.08 5.77
CA PRO A 66 11.10 2.37 5.04
C PRO A 66 11.38 2.68 3.57
N LEU A 67 10.69 2.00 2.66
CA LEU A 67 10.75 2.30 1.22
C LEU A 67 10.45 3.78 0.93
N THR A 68 9.53 4.37 1.70
CA THR A 68 9.11 5.77 1.57
C THR A 68 10.25 6.75 1.81
N LEU A 69 11.27 6.38 2.60
CA LEU A 69 12.47 7.18 2.83
C LEU A 69 13.30 7.29 1.55
N PHE A 70 13.50 6.17 0.84
CA PHE A 70 14.18 6.16 -0.46
C PHE A 70 13.38 6.93 -1.52
N GLY A 71 12.05 6.82 -1.49
CA GLY A 71 11.16 7.65 -2.31
C GLY A 71 11.36 9.14 -2.05
N PHE A 72 11.41 9.56 -0.78
CA PHE A 72 11.66 10.96 -0.40
C PHE A 72 13.01 11.45 -0.93
N LEU A 73 14.08 10.68 -0.73
CA LEU A 73 15.41 11.02 -1.23
C LEU A 73 15.44 11.13 -2.77
N ALA A 74 14.74 10.23 -3.46
CA ALA A 74 14.64 10.26 -4.91
C ALA A 74 13.93 11.53 -5.40
N TYR A 75 12.73 11.83 -4.89
CA TYR A 75 12.00 13.06 -5.25
C TYR A 75 12.76 14.34 -4.87
N PHE A 76 13.42 14.35 -3.71
CA PHE A 76 14.26 15.48 -3.29
C PHE A 76 15.45 15.70 -4.23
N SER A 77 16.14 14.63 -4.65
CA SER A 77 17.25 14.73 -5.60
C SER A 77 16.80 15.27 -6.96
N MET A 78 15.63 14.85 -7.45
CA MET A 78 15.02 15.34 -8.69
C MET A 78 14.70 16.83 -8.60
N MET A 79 14.16 17.28 -7.46
CA MET A 79 13.92 18.70 -7.20
C MET A 79 15.23 19.51 -7.23
N VAL A 80 16.29 19.02 -6.59
CA VAL A 80 17.61 19.68 -6.59
C VAL A 80 18.16 19.81 -8.00
N PHE A 81 18.17 18.73 -8.81
CA PHE A 81 18.67 18.77 -10.18
C PHE A 81 17.82 19.68 -11.10
N ALA A 82 16.51 19.77 -10.87
CA ALA A 82 15.64 20.67 -11.62
C ALA A 82 15.94 22.15 -11.33
N VAL A 83 16.23 22.50 -10.08
CA VAL A 83 16.44 23.90 -9.64
C VAL A 83 17.91 24.36 -9.79
N THR A 84 18.87 23.44 -9.79
CA THR A 84 20.32 23.72 -9.81
C THR A 84 20.73 24.76 -10.87
N PRO A 85 20.37 24.65 -12.16
CA PRO A 85 20.81 25.65 -13.16
C PRO A 85 20.29 27.07 -12.86
N PHE A 86 19.12 27.20 -12.23
CA PHE A 86 18.57 28.51 -11.86
C PHE A 86 19.35 29.16 -10.73
N ILE A 87 19.84 28.39 -9.75
CA ILE A 87 20.64 28.90 -8.63
C ILE A 87 21.99 29.45 -9.11
N PHE A 88 22.61 28.79 -10.09
CA PHE A 88 23.90 29.22 -10.65
C PHE A 88 23.76 30.25 -11.76
N LYS A 89 22.54 30.62 -12.15
CA LYS A 89 22.31 31.62 -13.19
C LYS A 89 22.87 32.98 -12.77
N GLY A 90 23.84 33.49 -13.52
CA GLY A 90 24.54 34.76 -13.22
C GLY A 90 25.75 34.65 -12.30
N ARG A 91 26.05 33.45 -11.76
CA ARG A 91 27.25 33.19 -10.93
C ARG A 91 28.38 32.47 -11.66
N VAL A 92 28.11 31.95 -12.87
CA VAL A 92 29.05 31.14 -13.66
C VAL A 92 29.12 31.62 -15.11
N THR A 93 30.19 31.26 -15.82
CA THR A 93 30.34 31.57 -17.25
C THR A 93 29.30 30.82 -18.10
N LYS A 94 29.05 31.30 -19.33
CA LYS A 94 28.08 30.68 -20.25
C LYS A 94 28.38 29.20 -20.52
N GLU A 95 29.66 28.85 -20.69
CA GLU A 95 30.10 27.47 -20.91
C GLU A 95 29.85 26.57 -19.69
N GLN A 96 30.15 27.06 -18.49
CA GLN A 96 29.91 26.33 -17.26
C GLN A 96 28.42 26.11 -17.02
N HIS A 97 27.59 27.13 -17.30
CA HIS A 97 26.14 27.01 -17.21
C HIS A 97 25.60 25.90 -18.13
N GLN A 98 26.09 25.85 -19.37
CA GLN A 98 25.68 24.83 -20.34
C GLN A 98 26.12 23.42 -19.91
N LYS A 99 27.31 23.27 -19.32
CA LYS A 99 27.77 21.99 -18.74
C LYS A 99 26.88 21.54 -17.59
N ILE A 100 26.54 22.43 -16.66
CA ILE A 100 25.63 22.14 -15.53
C ILE A 100 24.23 21.77 -16.04
N GLU A 101 23.73 22.49 -17.04
CA GLU A 101 22.42 22.23 -17.64
C GLU A 101 22.37 20.83 -18.26
N ASN A 102 23.38 20.46 -19.06
CA ASN A 102 23.49 19.14 -19.67
C ASN A 102 23.60 18.03 -18.62
N LEU A 103 24.47 18.21 -17.62
CA LEU A 103 24.70 17.23 -16.56
C LEU A 103 23.44 16.98 -15.73
N THR A 104 22.82 18.05 -15.23
CA THR A 104 21.59 17.96 -14.42
C THR A 104 20.45 17.31 -15.21
N TRP A 105 20.34 17.59 -16.51
CA TRP A 105 19.31 16.97 -17.33
C TRP A 105 19.55 15.48 -17.55
N THR A 106 20.80 15.04 -17.72
CA THR A 106 21.14 13.62 -17.80
C THR A 106 20.75 12.89 -16.50
N PHE A 107 21.03 13.48 -15.34
CA PHE A 107 20.59 12.93 -14.06
C PHE A 107 19.07 12.90 -13.90
N LEU A 108 18.35 13.93 -14.36
CA LEU A 108 16.88 13.92 -14.39
C LEU A 108 16.34 12.79 -15.29
N LEU A 109 16.98 12.54 -16.43
CA LEU A 109 16.58 11.44 -17.32
C LEU A 109 16.80 10.09 -16.65
N ILE A 110 18.01 9.84 -16.13
CA ILE A 110 18.35 8.57 -15.46
C ILE A 110 17.42 8.34 -14.25
N GLY A 111 17.23 9.37 -13.41
CA GLY A 111 16.38 9.32 -12.23
C GLY A 111 14.92 9.05 -12.58
N SER A 112 14.34 9.78 -13.54
CA SER A 112 12.94 9.60 -13.93
C SER A 112 12.64 8.22 -14.54
N ILE A 113 13.58 7.67 -15.32
CA ILE A 113 13.47 6.31 -15.87
C ILE A 113 13.50 5.28 -14.74
N SER A 114 14.49 5.37 -13.85
CA SER A 114 14.63 4.46 -12.72
C SER A 114 13.40 4.49 -11.81
N MET A 115 12.93 5.69 -11.44
CA MET A 115 11.72 5.86 -10.62
C MET A 115 10.47 5.29 -11.30
N THR A 116 10.31 5.46 -12.61
CA THR A 116 9.15 4.94 -13.34
C THR A 116 9.17 3.42 -13.42
N VAL A 117 10.33 2.82 -13.70
CA VAL A 117 10.48 1.35 -13.74
C VAL A 117 10.24 0.74 -12.37
N PHE A 118 10.85 1.30 -11.33
CA PHE A 118 10.67 0.86 -9.95
C PHE A 118 9.21 1.01 -9.50
N SER A 119 8.58 2.16 -9.78
CA SER A 119 7.17 2.37 -9.47
C SER A 119 6.24 1.45 -10.27
N GLY A 120 6.59 1.11 -11.50
CA GLY A 120 5.87 0.13 -12.31
C GLY A 120 5.88 -1.26 -11.69
N TYR A 121 7.02 -1.70 -11.17
CA TYR A 121 7.12 -2.95 -10.42
C TYR A 121 6.25 -2.95 -9.16
N LEU A 122 6.27 -1.88 -8.37
CA LEU A 122 5.43 -1.79 -7.17
C LEU A 122 3.92 -1.75 -7.50
N MET A 123 3.54 -1.12 -8.61
CA MET A 123 2.16 -1.19 -9.12
C MET A 123 1.76 -2.58 -9.56
N TYR A 124 2.67 -3.33 -10.19
CA TYR A 124 2.45 -4.73 -10.49
C TYR A 124 2.21 -5.56 -9.20
N VAL A 125 3.04 -5.38 -8.16
CA VAL A 125 2.87 -6.08 -6.87
C VAL A 125 1.56 -5.69 -6.18
N LEU A 126 1.21 -4.40 -6.19
CA LEU A 126 -0.02 -3.91 -5.56
C LEU A 126 -1.27 -4.56 -6.18
N PHE A 127 -1.29 -4.72 -7.50
CA PHE A 127 -2.42 -5.34 -8.20
C PHE A 127 -2.44 -6.87 -8.12
N SER A 128 -1.27 -7.52 -8.20
CA SER A 128 -1.17 -8.98 -8.26
C SER A 128 -1.16 -9.66 -6.89
N GLN A 129 -0.46 -9.10 -5.89
CA GLN A 129 -0.22 -9.76 -4.60
C GLN A 129 -1.07 -9.15 -3.47
N ILE A 130 -1.12 -7.82 -3.37
CA ILE A 130 -1.74 -7.13 -2.23
C ILE A 130 -3.25 -6.90 -2.44
N GLN A 131 -3.70 -6.82 -3.70
CA GLN A 131 -5.10 -6.64 -4.11
C GLN A 131 -5.83 -5.50 -3.37
N THR A 132 -5.09 -4.47 -2.94
CA THR A 132 -5.64 -3.35 -2.17
C THR A 132 -5.19 -2.04 -2.79
N ALA A 133 -6.11 -1.10 -3.02
CA ALA A 133 -5.79 0.18 -3.62
C ALA A 133 -5.17 1.14 -2.59
N CYS A 134 -3.98 1.65 -2.88
CA CYS A 134 -3.39 2.75 -2.12
C CYS A 134 -3.28 4.02 -2.99
N PRO A 135 -4.13 5.04 -2.75
CA PRO A 135 -4.10 6.29 -3.51
C PRO A 135 -2.74 7.00 -3.51
N TYR A 136 -2.01 6.97 -2.39
CA TYR A 136 -0.69 7.62 -2.32
C TYR A 136 0.34 6.95 -3.23
N CYS A 137 0.35 5.62 -3.31
CA CYS A 137 1.24 4.89 -4.21
C CYS A 137 0.88 5.13 -5.68
N ILE A 138 -0.42 5.17 -6.01
CA ILE A 138 -0.90 5.50 -7.36
C ILE A 138 -0.51 6.94 -7.74
N ALA A 139 -0.69 7.90 -6.83
CA ALA A 139 -0.29 9.28 -7.04
C ALA A 139 1.23 9.39 -7.28
N SER A 140 2.04 8.67 -6.51
CA SER A 140 3.50 8.60 -6.71
C SER A 140 3.85 8.04 -8.09
N ALA A 141 3.18 6.98 -8.53
CA ALA A 141 3.38 6.38 -9.85
C ALA A 141 3.05 7.36 -10.99
N LEU A 142 1.93 8.08 -10.88
CA LEU A 142 1.54 9.12 -11.83
C LEU A 142 2.54 10.28 -11.87
N PHE A 143 3.06 10.70 -10.71
CA PHE A 143 4.09 11.72 -10.62
C PHE A 143 5.40 11.29 -11.28
N SER A 144 5.85 10.04 -11.07
CA SER A 144 7.06 9.53 -11.75
C SER A 144 6.89 9.46 -13.27
N LEU A 145 5.73 8.97 -13.74
CA LEU A 145 5.43 8.87 -15.17
C LEU A 145 5.38 10.26 -15.82
N THR A 146 4.72 11.21 -15.17
CA THR A 146 4.61 12.59 -15.68
C THR A 146 6.00 13.26 -15.72
N MET A 147 6.84 13.04 -14.70
CA MET A 147 8.22 13.53 -14.73
C MET A 147 9.05 12.93 -15.88
N LEU A 148 8.90 11.63 -16.16
CA LEU A 148 9.57 11.00 -17.30
C LEU A 148 9.14 11.65 -18.62
N VAL A 149 7.84 11.82 -18.83
CA VAL A 149 7.30 12.47 -20.04
C VAL A 149 7.82 13.91 -20.18
N LEU A 150 7.80 14.69 -19.08
CA LEU A 150 8.34 16.05 -19.09
C LEU A 150 9.85 16.09 -19.34
N THR A 151 10.61 15.09 -18.90
CA THR A 151 12.06 15.02 -19.11
C THR A 151 12.41 14.63 -20.56
N ILE A 152 11.57 13.82 -21.21
CA ILE A 152 11.74 13.47 -22.62
C ILE A 152 11.37 14.65 -23.53
N VAL A 153 10.21 15.26 -23.31
CA VAL A 153 9.69 16.37 -24.14
C VAL A 153 10.40 17.71 -23.83
N GLY A 154 10.86 17.86 -22.59
CA GLY A 154 11.39 19.11 -22.07
C GLY A 154 12.79 19.49 -22.56
N ARG A 155 13.46 18.68 -23.38
CA ARG A 155 14.77 18.97 -23.99
C ARG A 155 14.79 18.55 -25.46
N ALA A 156 15.43 19.37 -26.29
CA ALA A 156 15.75 18.99 -27.65
C ALA A 156 16.97 18.06 -27.60
N TRP A 157 16.77 16.81 -28.00
CA TRP A 157 17.83 15.81 -28.05
C TRP A 157 18.47 15.83 -29.43
N GLU A 158 19.80 15.92 -29.46
CA GLU A 158 20.57 15.82 -30.72
C GLU A 158 20.57 14.37 -31.21
N ASP A 159 20.70 13.40 -30.30
CA ASP A 159 20.73 11.98 -30.59
C ASP A 159 19.60 11.21 -29.88
N ILE A 160 18.57 10.81 -30.65
CA ILE A 160 17.48 9.98 -30.13
C ILE A 160 17.99 8.60 -29.69
N GLY A 161 19.03 8.09 -30.36
CA GLY A 161 19.67 6.81 -30.01
C GLY A 161 20.22 6.80 -28.58
N GLN A 162 20.83 7.90 -28.13
CA GLN A 162 21.39 8.00 -26.78
C GLN A 162 20.31 7.85 -25.71
N ILE A 163 19.12 8.43 -25.91
CA ILE A 163 17.98 8.30 -24.98
C ILE A 163 17.56 6.84 -24.88
N PHE A 164 17.41 6.18 -26.03
CA PHE A 164 16.96 4.79 -26.10
C PHE A 164 17.95 3.85 -25.41
N PHE A 165 19.26 3.98 -25.70
CA PHE A 165 20.29 3.18 -25.03
C PHE A 165 20.33 3.45 -23.52
N THR A 166 20.25 4.72 -23.12
CA THR A 166 20.21 5.09 -21.68
C THR A 166 18.98 4.48 -21.01
N ALA A 167 17.82 4.52 -21.66
CA ALA A 167 16.59 3.96 -21.12
C ALA A 167 16.63 2.45 -20.96
N ILE A 168 17.18 1.72 -21.94
CA ILE A 168 17.37 0.27 -21.84
C ILE A 168 18.33 -0.07 -20.71
N ILE A 169 19.50 0.57 -20.66
CA ILE A 169 20.53 0.26 -19.67
C ILE A 169 20.00 0.56 -18.26
N VAL A 170 19.50 1.77 -18.03
CA VAL A 170 18.98 2.19 -16.72
C VAL A 170 17.75 1.38 -16.34
N GLY A 171 16.86 1.10 -17.29
CA GLY A 171 15.67 0.28 -17.06
C GLY A 171 16.04 -1.15 -16.66
N MET A 172 16.97 -1.78 -17.37
CA MET A 172 17.45 -3.12 -17.07
C MET A 172 18.17 -3.17 -15.71
N VAL A 173 19.08 -2.22 -15.44
CA VAL A 173 19.77 -2.14 -14.14
C VAL A 173 18.78 -1.94 -13.00
N THR A 174 17.81 -1.04 -13.16
CA THR A 174 16.78 -0.79 -12.15
C THR A 174 15.92 -2.03 -11.94
N LEU A 175 15.47 -2.68 -13.01
CA LEU A 175 14.63 -3.86 -12.93
C LEU A 175 15.37 -5.04 -12.28
N ILE A 176 16.61 -5.33 -12.71
CA ILE A 176 17.44 -6.38 -12.10
C ILE A 176 17.72 -6.06 -10.64
N GLY A 177 18.06 -4.81 -10.30
CA GLY A 177 18.28 -4.39 -8.92
C GLY A 177 17.02 -4.54 -8.07
N THR A 178 15.86 -4.16 -8.60
CA THR A 178 14.56 -4.30 -7.93
C THR A 178 14.23 -5.76 -7.69
N LEU A 179 14.33 -6.60 -8.74
CA LEU A 179 14.10 -8.04 -8.64
C LEU A 179 15.10 -8.71 -7.70
N GLY A 180 16.36 -8.26 -7.66
CA GLY A 180 17.37 -8.76 -6.75
C GLY A 180 17.06 -8.43 -5.28
N ILE A 181 16.64 -7.18 -5.00
CA ILE A 181 16.25 -6.74 -3.65
C ILE A 181 15.00 -7.49 -3.18
N TYR A 182 14.02 -7.67 -4.06
CA TYR A 182 12.75 -8.33 -3.72
C TYR A 182 12.73 -9.83 -4.06
N ASN A 183 13.89 -10.42 -4.39
CA ASN A 183 14.01 -11.84 -4.70
C ASN A 183 13.62 -12.65 -3.45
N GLY A 184 12.65 -13.55 -3.58
CA GLY A 184 12.14 -14.33 -2.45
C GLY A 184 11.21 -13.57 -1.50
N VAL A 185 10.93 -12.28 -1.72
CA VAL A 185 9.90 -11.55 -0.94
C VAL A 185 8.49 -11.98 -1.38
N GLY A 186 8.32 -12.25 -2.67
CA GLY A 186 7.06 -12.80 -3.23
C GLY A 186 6.99 -14.33 -3.23
N ASP A 187 8.14 -15.00 -3.28
CA ASP A 187 8.23 -16.46 -3.39
C ASP A 187 8.58 -17.17 -2.10
N ALA A 188 8.77 -16.46 -0.97
CA ALA A 188 9.21 -17.05 0.29
C ALA A 188 8.52 -18.40 0.55
N PRO A 189 9.21 -19.52 0.31
CA PRO A 189 8.93 -20.69 1.11
C PRO A 189 9.31 -20.27 2.52
N THR A 190 8.61 -20.84 3.49
CA THR A 190 8.97 -20.85 4.90
C THR A 190 10.39 -21.42 5.12
N THR A 191 11.43 -20.67 4.77
CA THR A 191 12.85 -21.03 4.88
C THR A 191 13.71 -19.85 5.32
N ALA A 192 13.20 -19.00 6.22
CA ALA A 192 14.02 -18.59 7.34
C ALA A 192 13.92 -19.72 8.37
N LYS A 193 14.99 -20.48 8.55
CA LYS A 193 15.14 -21.33 9.75
C LYS A 193 15.17 -20.41 10.96
N SER A 194 13.99 -20.13 11.50
CA SER A 194 13.77 -19.94 12.93
C SER A 194 12.53 -20.77 13.30
N PRO A 195 12.55 -21.44 14.45
CA PRO A 195 11.89 -22.71 14.68
C PRO A 195 10.39 -22.51 14.94
N VAL A 196 9.55 -23.35 14.31
CA VAL A 196 8.09 -23.34 14.44
C VAL A 196 7.48 -22.05 13.89
N GLN A 197 6.49 -22.17 13.00
CA GLN A 197 5.62 -21.05 12.66
C GLN A 197 4.85 -20.71 13.94
N GLU A 198 5.44 -19.83 14.77
CA GLU A 198 4.86 -19.40 16.02
C GLU A 198 3.63 -18.58 15.65
N ARG A 199 2.47 -19.25 15.71
CA ARG A 199 1.15 -18.65 15.57
C ARG A 199 1.18 -17.36 16.39
N ARG A 200 0.78 -16.22 15.81
CA ARG A 200 0.84 -14.93 16.51
C ARG A 200 -0.41 -14.72 17.34
N ALA A 201 -0.23 -14.37 18.61
CA ALA A 201 -1.34 -14.02 19.47
C ALA A 201 -1.95 -12.69 19.03
N ILE A 202 -3.27 -12.64 18.85
CA ILE A 202 -3.97 -11.37 18.72
C ILE A 202 -4.23 -10.82 20.12
N SER A 203 -3.93 -9.53 20.31
CA SER A 203 -4.33 -8.76 21.47
C SER A 203 -5.00 -7.49 21.01
N PHE A 204 -6.29 -7.34 21.30
CA PHE A 204 -7.01 -6.10 21.15
C PHE A 204 -7.33 -5.54 22.54
N ILE A 205 -6.95 -4.29 22.78
CA ILE A 205 -7.23 -3.61 24.05
C ILE A 205 -8.10 -2.40 23.73
N LEU A 206 -9.31 -2.41 24.29
CA LEU A 206 -10.20 -1.25 24.23
C LEU A 206 -9.67 -0.16 25.17
N THR A 207 -9.27 0.99 24.60
CA THR A 207 -8.84 2.16 25.36
C THR A 207 -9.72 3.37 25.04
N ARG A 208 -9.80 4.33 25.96
CA ARG A 208 -10.57 5.58 25.75
C ARG A 208 -10.04 6.41 24.57
N GLU A 209 -8.76 6.23 24.23
CA GLU A 209 -8.07 6.92 23.14
C GLU A 209 -8.33 6.29 21.75
N ASN A 210 -8.94 5.10 21.69
CA ASN A 210 -9.22 4.37 20.46
C ASN A 210 -10.72 3.99 20.35
N PRO A 211 -11.63 4.96 20.21
CA PRO A 211 -13.05 4.67 20.07
C PRO A 211 -13.37 4.02 18.70
N PRO A 212 -14.37 3.12 18.63
CA PRO A 212 -14.81 2.55 17.36
C PRO A 212 -15.49 3.62 16.49
N GLN A 213 -15.34 3.51 15.16
CA GLN A 213 -16.06 4.38 14.22
C GLN A 213 -17.53 3.94 14.10
N PRO A 214 -18.51 4.85 14.24
CA PRO A 214 -19.93 4.52 14.06
C PRO A 214 -20.22 3.81 12.74
N GLY A 215 -20.91 2.67 12.81
CA GLY A 215 -21.27 1.84 11.65
C GLY A 215 -20.13 1.03 11.01
N ILE A 216 -18.87 1.19 11.44
CA ILE A 216 -17.70 0.53 10.83
C ILE A 216 -16.91 -0.29 11.87
N GLY A 217 -16.63 0.29 13.03
CA GLY A 217 -15.83 -0.30 14.11
C GLY A 217 -14.35 0.09 14.05
N TRP A 218 -13.47 -0.84 14.42
CA TRP A 218 -12.01 -0.67 14.35
C TRP A 218 -11.41 -1.26 13.07
N GLU A 219 -10.28 -0.72 12.66
CA GLU A 219 -9.52 -1.17 11.49
C GLU A 219 -8.85 -2.53 11.74
N VAL A 220 -9.01 -3.46 10.79
CA VAL A 220 -8.37 -4.78 10.84
C VAL A 220 -6.90 -4.64 10.43
N THR A 221 -5.99 -4.68 11.40
CA THR A 221 -4.55 -4.47 11.18
C THR A 221 -3.77 -5.73 10.78
N THR A 222 -4.39 -6.90 10.89
CA THR A 222 -3.77 -8.18 10.56
C THR A 222 -3.90 -8.53 9.07
N THR A 223 -2.89 -9.20 8.53
CA THR A 223 -2.86 -9.67 7.14
C THR A 223 -3.39 -11.10 7.02
N SER A 224 -4.20 -11.39 6.02
CA SER A 224 -4.67 -12.74 5.74
C SER A 224 -3.58 -13.60 5.10
N GLY A 225 -3.59 -14.91 5.36
CA GLY A 225 -2.85 -15.90 4.59
C GLY A 225 -3.79 -16.69 3.67
N ALA A 226 -3.21 -17.66 2.94
CA ALA A 226 -3.99 -18.50 2.03
C ALA A 226 -5.02 -19.36 2.77
N ALA A 227 -4.70 -19.84 3.98
CA ALA A 227 -5.59 -20.64 4.82
C ALA A 227 -6.82 -19.84 5.27
N GLU A 228 -6.63 -18.60 5.74
CA GLU A 228 -7.71 -17.70 6.18
C GLU A 228 -8.67 -17.38 5.03
N ILE A 229 -8.12 -17.03 3.86
CA ILE A 229 -8.93 -16.72 2.66
C ILE A 229 -9.75 -17.93 2.23
N ALA A 230 -9.13 -19.11 2.20
CA ALA A 230 -9.81 -20.34 1.80
C ALA A 230 -10.91 -20.74 2.80
N LEU A 231 -10.68 -20.59 4.10
CA LEU A 231 -11.72 -20.81 5.11
C LEU A 231 -12.87 -19.80 4.97
N ALA A 232 -12.58 -18.52 4.76
CA ALA A 232 -13.61 -17.50 4.59
C ALA A 232 -14.51 -17.78 3.37
N ARG A 233 -13.92 -18.18 2.24
CA ARG A 233 -14.67 -18.61 1.05
C ARG A 233 -15.52 -19.85 1.32
N HIS A 234 -14.98 -20.85 1.99
CA HIS A 234 -15.76 -22.03 2.39
C HIS A 234 -16.96 -21.66 3.27
N LEU A 235 -16.77 -20.79 4.26
CA LEU A 235 -17.85 -20.29 5.12
C LEU A 235 -18.95 -19.59 4.31
N LYS A 236 -18.56 -18.79 3.32
CA LYS A 236 -19.48 -18.15 2.36
C LYS A 236 -20.25 -19.17 1.54
N GLU A 237 -19.58 -20.17 0.99
CA GLU A 237 -20.17 -21.23 0.15
C GLU A 237 -21.21 -22.06 0.89
N ILE A 238 -20.94 -22.42 2.16
CA ILE A 238 -21.88 -23.20 2.97
C ILE A 238 -23.00 -22.35 3.59
N GLY A 239 -23.05 -21.04 3.29
CA GLY A 239 -24.04 -20.12 3.82
C GLY A 239 -23.93 -19.91 5.34
N ALA A 240 -22.73 -19.99 5.90
CA ALA A 240 -22.48 -19.54 7.26
C ALA A 240 -22.85 -18.05 7.38
N LYS A 241 -23.24 -17.61 8.58
CA LYS A 241 -23.48 -16.19 8.86
C LYS A 241 -22.88 -15.79 10.19
N GLU A 242 -22.04 -14.77 10.18
CA GLU A 242 -21.59 -14.08 11.37
C GLU A 242 -22.51 -12.88 11.65
N TYR A 243 -22.97 -12.74 12.88
CA TYR A 243 -23.73 -11.60 13.35
C TYR A 243 -22.87 -10.79 14.30
N ILE A 244 -22.60 -9.55 13.95
CA ILE A 244 -21.67 -8.66 14.67
C ILE A 244 -22.37 -7.36 15.06
N ALA A 245 -21.70 -6.58 15.90
CA ALA A 245 -21.98 -5.16 16.07
C ALA A 245 -20.69 -4.39 15.77
N TRP A 246 -20.75 -3.27 15.05
CA TRP A 246 -19.55 -2.48 14.73
C TRP A 246 -18.73 -2.07 15.97
N TRP A 247 -19.40 -1.80 17.10
CA TRP A 247 -18.76 -1.37 18.35
C TRP A 247 -18.24 -2.52 19.22
N CYS A 248 -18.40 -3.78 18.81
CA CYS A 248 -18.12 -4.95 19.66
C CYS A 248 -16.63 -5.36 19.62
N PRO A 249 -15.90 -5.35 20.76
CA PRO A 249 -14.48 -5.73 20.81
C PRO A 249 -14.20 -7.15 20.35
N HIS A 250 -14.98 -8.14 20.81
CA HIS A 250 -14.81 -9.54 20.41
C HIS A 250 -15.11 -9.79 18.93
N CYS A 251 -15.98 -8.97 18.33
CA CYS A 251 -16.24 -8.98 16.90
C CYS A 251 -15.01 -8.49 16.14
N HIS A 252 -14.32 -7.49 16.69
CA HIS A 252 -13.06 -7.04 16.14
C HIS A 252 -11.94 -8.08 16.29
N GLU A 253 -11.86 -8.79 17.41
CA GLU A 253 -10.93 -9.92 17.56
C GLU A 253 -11.18 -11.02 16.52
N GLN A 254 -12.45 -11.34 16.24
CA GLN A 254 -12.82 -12.28 15.17
C GLN A 254 -12.34 -11.78 13.80
N LYS A 255 -12.51 -10.49 13.51
CA LYS A 255 -11.99 -9.86 12.28
C LYS A 255 -10.47 -10.00 12.18
N LEU A 256 -9.76 -9.75 13.28
CA LEU A 256 -8.30 -9.84 13.32
C LEU A 256 -7.79 -11.27 13.09
N LEU A 257 -8.54 -12.30 13.50
CA LEU A 257 -8.17 -13.70 13.22
C LEU A 257 -8.11 -13.99 11.72
N PHE A 258 -9.09 -13.51 10.95
CA PHE A 258 -9.11 -13.68 9.50
C PHE A 258 -8.13 -12.74 8.79
N GLY A 259 -7.93 -11.55 9.33
CA GLY A 259 -7.21 -10.47 8.66
C GLY A 259 -8.01 -9.80 7.57
N TYR A 260 -7.48 -8.68 7.06
CA TYR A 260 -8.24 -7.75 6.24
C TYR A 260 -8.88 -8.39 5.01
N VAL A 261 -8.14 -9.18 4.22
CA VAL A 261 -8.60 -9.73 2.93
C VAL A 261 -9.63 -10.84 3.12
N ALA A 262 -9.32 -11.82 3.98
CA ALA A 262 -10.21 -12.95 4.21
C ALA A 262 -11.53 -12.51 4.85
N TYR A 263 -11.50 -11.51 5.74
CA TYR A 263 -12.73 -11.05 6.39
C TYR A 263 -13.71 -10.38 5.41
N GLN A 264 -13.24 -9.79 4.31
CA GLN A 264 -14.15 -9.26 3.28
C GLN A 264 -14.98 -10.36 2.61
N GLU A 265 -14.49 -11.60 2.61
CA GLU A 265 -15.22 -12.75 2.08
C GLU A 265 -16.15 -13.39 3.11
N VAL A 266 -15.94 -13.10 4.41
CA VAL A 266 -16.77 -13.66 5.48
C VAL A 266 -18.18 -13.11 5.38
N PRO A 267 -19.20 -13.98 5.26
CA PRO A 267 -20.60 -13.57 5.27
C PRO A 267 -20.99 -13.07 6.67
N HIS A 268 -21.02 -11.75 6.84
CA HIS A 268 -21.36 -11.12 8.11
C HIS A 268 -22.56 -10.17 7.98
N THR A 269 -23.22 -9.89 9.10
CA THR A 269 -24.33 -8.96 9.21
C THR A 269 -24.12 -8.09 10.44
N ASP A 270 -24.05 -6.77 10.23
CA ASP A 270 -23.99 -5.82 11.34
C ASP A 270 -25.38 -5.57 11.90
N CYS A 271 -25.59 -6.03 13.13
CA CYS A 271 -26.83 -5.97 13.86
C CYS A 271 -27.04 -4.68 14.63
N ALA A 272 -26.04 -3.81 14.75
CA ALA A 272 -26.16 -2.52 15.42
C ALA A 272 -26.47 -1.43 14.39
N ASP A 273 -27.38 -0.53 14.75
CA ASP A 273 -27.58 0.70 14.00
C ASP A 273 -26.38 1.64 14.19
N ALA A 274 -26.05 2.44 13.16
CA ALA A 274 -24.94 3.39 13.23
C ALA A 274 -25.31 4.61 14.08
N ASP A 275 -26.58 5.03 14.05
CA ASP A 275 -27.10 6.19 14.78
C ASP A 275 -27.56 5.80 16.20
N ASN A 276 -28.03 4.56 16.38
CA ASN A 276 -28.45 4.03 17.67
C ASN A 276 -27.80 2.67 18.01
N PRO A 277 -26.58 2.64 18.60
CA PRO A 277 -25.86 1.40 18.89
C PRO A 277 -26.58 0.46 19.87
N ASN A 278 -27.55 0.97 20.64
CA ASN A 278 -28.35 0.19 21.59
C ASN A 278 -29.52 -0.55 20.91
N GLU A 279 -29.87 -0.17 19.68
CA GLU A 279 -30.95 -0.79 18.94
C GLU A 279 -30.44 -1.89 18.01
N GLN A 280 -30.90 -3.11 18.26
CA GLN A 280 -30.64 -4.23 17.36
C GLN A 280 -31.56 -4.18 16.14
N LYS A 281 -30.99 -4.33 14.94
CA LYS A 281 -31.74 -4.34 13.68
C LYS A 281 -32.76 -5.50 13.60
N PRO A 282 -33.91 -5.29 12.92
CA PRO A 282 -34.99 -6.28 12.86
C PRO A 282 -34.56 -7.66 12.34
N GLU A 283 -33.65 -7.73 11.38
CA GLU A 283 -33.12 -8.97 10.83
C GLU A 283 -32.38 -9.81 11.89
N CYS A 284 -31.66 -9.17 12.81
CA CYS A 284 -30.96 -9.84 13.90
C CYS A 284 -31.89 -10.24 15.04
N LYS A 285 -32.91 -9.41 15.33
CA LYS A 285 -34.01 -9.77 16.26
C LYS A 285 -34.75 -11.01 15.77
N LYS A 286 -35.12 -11.05 14.49
CA LYS A 286 -35.76 -12.21 13.84
C LYS A 286 -34.86 -13.43 13.81
N ALA A 287 -33.55 -13.23 13.67
CA ALA A 287 -32.57 -14.29 13.79
C ALA A 287 -32.30 -14.72 15.24
N GLY A 288 -32.90 -14.07 16.25
CA GLY A 288 -32.73 -14.45 17.67
C GLY A 288 -31.31 -14.25 18.18
N ILE A 289 -30.60 -13.21 17.72
CA ILE A 289 -29.22 -12.92 18.14
C ILE A 289 -29.23 -12.26 19.53
N GLN A 290 -28.58 -12.91 20.49
CA GLN A 290 -28.54 -12.44 21.89
C GLN A 290 -27.23 -11.75 22.27
N SER A 291 -26.13 -12.07 21.59
CA SER A 291 -24.80 -11.54 21.87
C SER A 291 -23.95 -11.46 20.59
N TYR A 292 -22.84 -10.73 20.66
CA TYR A 292 -21.93 -10.53 19.52
C TYR A 292 -20.49 -10.92 19.88
N PRO A 293 -19.71 -11.52 18.94
CA PRO A 293 -20.19 -12.05 17.67
C PRO A 293 -21.01 -13.34 17.90
N THR A 294 -21.91 -13.65 16.98
CA THR A 294 -22.62 -14.93 16.95
C THR A 294 -22.52 -15.54 15.57
N TRP A 295 -22.10 -16.79 15.48
CA TRP A 295 -22.05 -17.57 14.24
C TRP A 295 -23.26 -18.48 14.13
N LYS A 296 -23.88 -18.50 12.94
CA LYS A 296 -24.83 -19.52 12.53
C LYS A 296 -24.24 -20.35 11.40
N ILE A 297 -23.99 -21.62 11.67
CA ILE A 297 -23.32 -22.54 10.73
C ILE A 297 -24.10 -23.86 10.75
N LYS A 298 -24.58 -24.29 9.57
CA LYS A 298 -25.35 -25.55 9.40
C LYS A 298 -26.51 -25.69 10.40
N GLY A 299 -27.24 -24.60 10.65
CA GLY A 299 -28.39 -24.56 11.56
C GLY A 299 -28.06 -24.53 13.06
N LYS A 300 -26.78 -24.60 13.44
CA LYS A 300 -26.32 -24.46 14.83
C LYS A 300 -25.84 -23.03 15.10
N THR A 301 -25.97 -22.60 16.36
CA THR A 301 -25.58 -21.27 16.83
C THR A 301 -24.36 -21.39 17.74
N TYR A 302 -23.33 -20.56 17.51
CA TYR A 302 -22.10 -20.51 18.29
C TYR A 302 -21.87 -19.06 18.72
N MET A 303 -21.89 -18.81 20.02
CA MET A 303 -21.75 -17.47 20.59
C MET A 303 -20.30 -17.16 20.93
N GLY A 304 -19.90 -15.90 20.80
CA GLY A 304 -18.55 -15.42 21.05
C GLY A 304 -17.60 -15.65 19.88
N ALA A 305 -16.42 -15.03 19.99
CA ALA A 305 -15.36 -15.19 19.00
C ALA A 305 -14.87 -16.64 18.96
N GLN A 306 -14.81 -17.20 17.75
CA GLN A 306 -14.37 -18.56 17.47
C GLN A 306 -12.97 -18.53 16.85
N SER A 307 -12.08 -19.39 17.35
CA SER A 307 -10.80 -19.65 16.71
C SER A 307 -11.01 -20.22 15.30
N LEU A 308 -10.12 -19.92 14.35
CA LEU A 308 -10.27 -20.37 12.97
C LEU A 308 -10.25 -21.90 12.84
N GLU A 309 -9.56 -22.60 13.74
CA GLU A 309 -9.53 -24.05 13.83
C GLU A 309 -10.90 -24.62 14.20
N GLU A 310 -11.61 -23.95 15.12
CA GLU A 310 -12.96 -24.35 15.51
C GLU A 310 -13.95 -24.03 14.39
N LEU A 311 -13.83 -22.86 13.74
CA LEU A 311 -14.63 -22.53 12.56
C LEU A 311 -14.43 -23.54 11.43
N ALA A 312 -13.19 -23.96 11.17
CA ALA A 312 -12.88 -25.00 10.20
C ALA A 312 -13.55 -26.33 10.56
N LYS A 313 -13.44 -26.75 11.82
CA LYS A 313 -14.05 -27.98 12.33
C LYS A 313 -15.58 -27.98 12.22
N ILE A 314 -16.25 -26.94 12.71
CA ILE A 314 -17.73 -26.88 12.73
C ILE A 314 -18.34 -26.64 11.35
N SER A 315 -17.59 -25.98 10.45
CA SER A 315 -17.99 -25.81 9.05
C SER A 315 -17.72 -27.05 8.18
N GLY A 316 -16.95 -28.02 8.69
CA GLY A 316 -16.51 -29.19 7.92
C GLY A 316 -15.53 -28.84 6.81
N TYR A 317 -14.71 -27.80 7.01
CA TYR A 317 -13.66 -27.39 6.10
C TYR A 317 -12.54 -28.44 6.08
N THR A 318 -12.11 -28.84 4.88
CA THR A 318 -11.07 -29.87 4.66
C THR A 318 -9.77 -29.31 4.09
N GLY A 319 -9.67 -28.00 3.90
CA GLY A 319 -8.46 -27.35 3.38
C GLY A 319 -7.39 -27.11 4.46
N SER A 320 -6.40 -26.30 4.11
CA SER A 320 -5.27 -26.00 5.01
C SER A 320 -5.72 -25.22 6.24
N THR A 321 -5.35 -25.71 7.43
CA THR A 321 -5.59 -25.07 8.73
C THR A 321 -4.34 -24.38 9.29
N ASN A 322 -3.36 -24.05 8.42
CA ASN A 322 -2.15 -23.32 8.80
C ASN A 322 -2.44 -21.81 8.98
N PHE A 323 -3.25 -21.49 10.00
CA PHE A 323 -3.66 -20.12 10.31
C PHE A 323 -2.54 -19.34 11.02
N LYS A 324 -2.39 -18.07 10.67
CA LYS A 324 -1.36 -17.14 11.18
C LYS A 324 -1.60 -16.71 12.62
N TYR A 325 -2.85 -16.63 13.05
CA TYR A 325 -3.23 -16.00 14.32
C TYR A 325 -4.06 -16.90 15.22
N TYR A 326 -3.99 -16.64 16.52
CA TYR A 326 -4.85 -17.25 17.52
C TYR A 326 -5.33 -16.24 18.56
N LEU A 327 -6.45 -16.53 19.21
CA LEU A 327 -6.95 -15.73 20.34
C LEU A 327 -6.16 -16.06 21.59
N ARG A 328 -5.56 -15.04 22.21
CA ARG A 328 -4.96 -15.17 23.53
C ARG A 328 -6.09 -15.21 24.55
N ARG A 329 -6.45 -16.40 25.02
CA ARG A 329 -7.41 -16.59 26.12
C ARG A 329 -6.79 -16.23 27.46
#